data_AF-A0A074ZZW7-F1
#
_entry.id   AF-A0A074ZZW7-F1
#
_cell.length_a   1.000
_cell.length_b   1.000
_cell.length_c   1.000
_cell.angle_alpha   90.00
_cell.angle_beta   90.00
_cell.angle_gamma   90.00
#
_symmetry.space_group_name_H-M   'P 1'
#
loop_
_entity.id
_entity.type
_entity.pdbx_description
1 polymer ?
#
loop_
_entity_poly.entity_id
_entity_poly.type
_entity_poly.pdbx_seq_one_letter_code
_entity_poly.pdbx_strand_id
1 'polypeptide(L)'
;MSFLHTGQLTSRGAIWRMLCAVGFVSDSYYRCLSEQKPYQVNMVIAGYDTQKGPELFYLDYLATLAKVPFVVHGYGSYLTLSVLDRDYRPDMTVDQAVNLLRSCAKEIQKRFIVNLDRYCVRLVTKDGISALPDLTNLSVVT
;
A
#
# COMPACT_ATOMS: atom_id res chain seq x y z
N MET A 1 20.09 -9.78 19.39
CA MET A 1 19.15 -10.92 19.31
C MET A 1 17.95 -10.41 18.54
N SER A 2 17.76 -10.62 17.25
CA SER A 2 17.71 -11.89 16.53
C SER A 2 18.00 -11.67 15.04
N PHE A 3 19.24 -11.87 14.63
CA PHE A 3 19.58 -12.23 13.26
C PHE A 3 19.74 -13.75 13.21
N LEU A 4 19.40 -14.37 12.09
CA LEU A 4 19.50 -15.81 11.75
C LEU A 4 18.18 -16.61 11.79
N HIS A 5 17.24 -16.24 10.92
CA HIS A 5 16.44 -17.25 10.20
C HIS A 5 16.23 -16.91 8.70
N THR A 6 16.89 -15.88 8.19
CA THR A 6 16.85 -15.47 6.76
C THR A 6 17.74 -16.32 5.85
N GLY A 7 18.53 -17.25 6.40
CA GLY A 7 19.56 -18.00 5.66
C GLY A 7 19.11 -19.24 4.88
N GLN A 8 17.82 -19.60 4.88
CA GLN A 8 17.35 -20.84 4.22
C GLN A 8 16.39 -20.67 3.03
N LEU A 9 16.00 -19.45 2.66
CA LEU A 9 14.96 -19.24 1.62
C LEU A 9 15.49 -18.98 0.21
N THR A 10 16.79 -18.75 0.02
CA THR A 10 17.36 -18.38 -1.29
C THR A 10 17.81 -19.55 -2.17
N SER A 11 17.79 -20.81 -1.69
CA SER A 11 18.39 -21.93 -2.46
C SER A 11 17.41 -22.75 -3.32
N ARG A 12 16.10 -22.51 -3.29
CA ARG A 12 15.13 -23.28 -4.11
C ARG A 12 13.84 -22.51 -4.40
N GLY A 13 13.83 -21.61 -5.39
CA GLY A 13 12.60 -21.09 -6.04
C GLY A 13 11.46 -20.63 -5.12
N ALA A 14 11.73 -20.33 -3.85
CA ALA A 14 10.74 -20.14 -2.82
C ALA A 14 10.38 -18.66 -2.76
N ILE A 15 9.09 -18.37 -2.87
CA ILE A 15 8.58 -17.01 -2.75
C ILE A 15 8.68 -16.58 -1.29
N TRP A 16 9.25 -15.41 -1.04
CA TRP A 16 9.37 -14.83 0.30
C TRP A 16 7.98 -14.60 0.91
N ARG A 17 7.80 -14.93 2.19
CA ARG A 17 6.62 -14.52 2.94
C ARG A 17 6.61 -13.00 3.13
N MET A 18 5.41 -12.45 3.31
CA MET A 18 5.20 -11.01 3.41
C MET A 18 6.07 -10.36 4.49
N LEU A 19 6.10 -10.92 5.70
CA LEU A 19 6.92 -10.39 6.80
C LEU A 19 8.43 -10.40 6.51
N CYS A 20 8.93 -11.42 5.81
CA CYS A 20 10.34 -11.48 5.43
C CYS A 20 10.67 -10.43 4.38
N ALA A 21 9.81 -10.26 3.38
CA ALA A 21 9.98 -9.25 2.33
C ALA A 21 9.96 -7.83 2.93
N VAL A 22 8.99 -7.54 3.80
CA VAL A 22 8.86 -6.24 4.49
C VAL A 22 10.07 -5.98 5.39
N GLY A 23 10.49 -6.97 6.18
CA GLY A 23 11.67 -6.86 7.04
C GLY A 23 12.95 -6.60 6.26
N PHE A 24 13.14 -7.28 5.13
CA PHE A 24 14.28 -7.05 4.24
C PHE A 24 14.30 -5.63 3.68
N VAL A 25 13.15 -5.12 3.21
CA VAL A 25 13.03 -3.75 2.69
C VAL A 25 13.32 -2.72 3.78
N SER A 26 12.75 -2.91 4.98
CA SER A 26 12.98 -2.01 6.12
C SER A 26 14.45 -1.99 6.58
N ASP A 27 15.09 -3.16 6.69
CA ASP A 27 16.52 -3.26 7.05
C ASP A 27 17.41 -2.61 5.98
N SER A 28 17.14 -2.89 4.70
CA SER A 28 17.88 -2.29 3.59
C SER A 28 17.78 -0.76 3.61
N TYR A 29 16.58 -0.26 3.86
CA TYR A 29 16.31 1.17 3.90
C TYR A 29 16.95 1.86 5.11
N TYR A 30 16.88 1.22 6.29
CA TYR A 30 17.56 1.68 7.50
C TYR A 30 19.09 1.72 7.34
N ARG A 31 19.68 0.71 6.67
CA ARG A 31 21.13 0.72 6.35
C ARG A 31 21.51 1.92 5.50
N CYS A 32 20.74 2.21 4.45
CA CYS A 32 21.00 3.36 3.58
C CYS A 32 20.91 4.69 4.34
N LEU A 33 19.94 4.81 5.25
CA LEU A 33 19.82 5.97 6.14
C LEU A 33 21.04 6.10 7.07
N SER A 34 21.49 4.98 7.66
CA SER A 34 22.64 4.96 8.57
C SER A 34 23.97 5.23 7.86
N GLU A 35 24.10 4.83 6.59
CA GLU A 35 25.26 5.10 5.72
C GLU A 35 25.27 6.54 5.15
N GLN A 36 24.36 7.41 5.59
CA GLN A 36 24.17 8.77 5.07
C GLN A 36 23.90 8.82 3.55
N LYS A 37 23.27 7.78 3.01
CA LYS A 37 22.78 7.70 1.63
C LYS A 37 21.25 7.51 1.63
N PRO A 38 20.47 8.45 2.21
CA PRO A 38 19.04 8.27 2.34
C PRO A 38 18.35 8.32 0.98
N TYR A 39 17.54 7.32 0.68
CA TYR A 39 16.61 7.37 -0.45
C TYR A 39 15.34 8.06 0.01
N GLN A 40 14.90 9.16 -0.58
CA GLN A 40 13.65 9.83 -0.15
C GLN A 40 12.42 9.15 -0.77
N VAL A 41 12.03 7.98 -0.23
CA VAL A 41 10.90 7.20 -0.74
C VAL A 41 9.91 6.83 0.37
N ASN A 42 8.63 6.98 0.06
CA ASN A 42 7.53 6.48 0.87
C ASN A 42 6.95 5.26 0.16
N MET A 43 6.84 4.14 0.85
CA MET A 43 6.41 2.87 0.25
C MET A 43 5.14 2.34 0.91
N VAL A 44 4.32 1.68 0.09
CA VAL A 44 3.23 0.82 0.54
C VAL A 44 3.59 -0.58 0.11
N ILE A 45 3.54 -1.51 1.06
CA ILE A 45 3.78 -2.91 0.78
C ILE A 45 2.49 -3.65 1.09
N ALA A 46 1.81 -4.11 0.06
CA ALA A 46 0.59 -4.89 0.15
C ALA A 46 0.86 -6.33 -0.30
N GLY A 47 0.34 -7.30 0.43
CA GLY A 47 0.55 -8.71 0.11
C GLY A 47 -0.51 -9.60 0.75
N TYR A 48 -0.51 -10.87 0.34
CA TYR A 48 -1.39 -11.88 0.90
C TYR A 48 -0.54 -13.05 1.40
N ASP A 49 -0.65 -13.37 2.68
CA ASP A 49 -0.05 -14.57 3.27
C ASP A 49 -1.13 -15.65 3.44
N THR A 50 -0.84 -16.88 3.04
CA THR A 50 -1.82 -17.99 3.12
C THR A 50 -2.26 -18.33 4.55
N GLN A 51 -1.44 -18.01 5.56
CA GLN A 51 -1.78 -18.27 6.97
C GLN A 51 -2.39 -17.07 7.68
N LYS A 52 -1.96 -15.85 7.35
CA LYS A 52 -2.39 -14.61 8.05
C LYS A 52 -3.45 -13.81 7.29
N GLY A 53 -3.65 -14.11 6.01
CA GLY A 53 -4.53 -13.35 5.13
C GLY A 53 -3.85 -12.10 4.54
N PRO A 54 -4.64 -11.10 4.13
CA PRO A 54 -4.12 -9.87 3.55
C PRO A 54 -3.40 -9.02 4.59
N GLU A 55 -2.22 -8.51 4.23
CA GLU A 55 -1.44 -7.60 5.07
C GLU A 55 -1.01 -6.36 4.27
N LEU A 56 -1.08 -5.21 4.93
CA LEU A 56 -0.72 -3.92 4.36
C LEU A 56 0.22 -3.21 5.33
N PHE A 57 1.35 -2.76 4.79
CA PHE A 57 2.39 -2.09 5.54
C PHE A 57 2.69 -0.72 4.93
N TYR A 58 2.82 0.26 5.81
CA TYR A 58 3.29 1.60 5.55
C TYR A 58 4.78 1.67 5.91
N LEU A 59 5.61 2.15 5.00
CA LEU A 59 7.01 2.49 5.25
C LEU A 59 7.25 3.95 4.90
N ASP A 60 7.70 4.72 5.89
CA ASP A 60 8.05 6.13 5.74
C ASP A 60 9.52 6.32 5.34
N TYR A 61 9.86 7.52 4.88
CA TYR A 61 11.23 7.88 4.50
C TYR A 61 12.24 7.87 5.66
N LEU A 62 11.78 7.68 6.90
CA LEU A 62 12.61 7.48 8.10
C LEU A 62 12.80 6.01 8.48
N ALA A 63 12.44 5.08 7.59
CA ALA A 63 12.47 3.63 7.83
C ALA A 63 11.46 3.13 8.88
N THR A 64 10.50 3.97 9.26
CA THR A 64 9.42 3.58 10.18
C THR A 64 8.45 2.67 9.47
N LEU A 65 8.29 1.45 10.00
CA LEU A 65 7.39 0.43 9.48
C LEU A 65 6.16 0.29 10.38
N ALA A 66 4.96 0.35 9.80
CA ALA A 66 3.70 0.13 10.51
C ALA A 66 2.76 -0.77 9.70
N LYS A 67 2.11 -1.73 10.37
CA LYS A 67 0.99 -2.50 9.78
C LYS A 67 -0.29 -1.70 9.95
N VAL A 68 -1.02 -1.48 8.85
CA VAL A 68 -2.18 -0.58 8.82
C VAL A 68 -3.35 -1.19 8.04
N PRO A 69 -4.62 -0.89 8.38
CA PRO A 69 -5.78 -1.41 7.64
C PRO A 69 -5.96 -0.74 6.27
N PHE A 70 -5.60 0.54 6.16
CA PHE A 70 -5.59 1.32 4.93
C PHE A 70 -4.48 2.36 5.02
N VAL A 71 -4.05 2.89 3.87
CA VAL A 71 -2.95 3.84 3.79
C VAL A 71 -3.09 4.72 2.56
N VAL A 72 -2.70 5.99 2.70
CA VAL A 72 -2.61 6.93 1.58
C VAL A 72 -1.33 7.73 1.75
N HIS A 73 -0.55 7.86 0.66
CA HIS A 73 0.65 8.68 0.62
C HIS A 73 0.45 9.96 -0.17
N GLY A 74 1.34 10.91 0.08
CA GLY A 74 1.35 12.21 -0.59
C GLY A 74 0.26 13.14 -0.09
N TYR A 75 0.12 14.28 -0.75
CA TYR A 75 -0.81 15.34 -0.33
C TYR A 75 -2.29 14.95 -0.42
N GLY A 76 -2.63 13.96 -1.24
CA GLY A 76 -4.00 13.43 -1.33
C GLY A 76 -4.51 12.83 -0.01
N SER A 77 -3.59 12.39 0.87
CA SER A 77 -3.91 11.79 2.17
C SER A 77 -4.74 12.72 3.06
N TYR A 78 -4.45 14.03 3.07
CA TYR A 78 -5.19 15.01 3.88
C TYR A 78 -6.68 15.10 3.51
N LEU A 79 -7.03 14.78 2.27
CA LEU A 79 -8.41 14.83 1.79
C LEU A 79 -9.09 13.48 1.95
N THR A 80 -8.40 12.39 1.61
CA THR A 80 -9.02 11.07 1.50
C THR A 80 -8.98 10.25 2.79
N LEU A 81 -8.05 10.51 3.72
CA LEU A 81 -8.00 9.76 4.98
C LEU A 81 -9.29 9.90 5.78
N SER A 82 -9.92 11.08 5.76
CA SER A 82 -11.22 11.29 6.43
C SER A 82 -12.36 10.46 5.81
N VAL A 83 -12.34 10.28 4.49
CA VAL A 83 -13.32 9.43 3.77
C VAL A 83 -13.08 7.96 4.10
N LEU A 84 -11.81 7.53 4.08
CA LEU A 84 -11.44 6.16 4.44
C LEU A 84 -11.83 5.85 5.88
N ASP A 85 -11.49 6.72 6.83
CA ASP A 85 -11.81 6.50 8.24
C ASP A 85 -13.33 6.38 8.51
N ARG A 86 -14.13 7.17 7.78
CA ARG A 86 -15.60 7.14 7.92
C ARG A 86 -16.25 5.92 7.26
N ASP A 87 -15.82 5.57 6.05
CA ASP A 87 -16.57 4.66 5.17
C ASP A 87 -15.93 3.25 5.07
N TYR A 88 -14.69 3.07 5.57
CA TYR A 88 -13.99 1.78 5.60
C TYR A 88 -14.63 0.79 6.58
N ARG A 89 -14.74 -0.47 6.15
CA ARG A 89 -15.07 -1.59 7.02
C ARG A 89 -14.20 -2.82 6.68
N PRO A 90 -13.83 -3.64 7.68
CA PRO A 90 -12.97 -4.80 7.45
C PRO A 90 -13.64 -5.92 6.62
N ASP A 91 -14.97 -5.93 6.53
CA ASP A 91 -15.79 -6.93 5.87
C ASP A 91 -16.28 -6.52 4.46
N MET A 92 -15.64 -5.53 3.84
CA MET A 92 -16.05 -5.02 2.53
C MET A 92 -15.81 -6.02 1.40
N THR A 93 -16.74 -6.07 0.45
CA THR A 93 -16.52 -6.77 -0.83
C THR A 93 -15.59 -5.96 -1.73
N VAL A 94 -15.03 -6.61 -2.76
CA VAL A 94 -14.15 -5.93 -3.74
C VAL A 94 -14.86 -4.75 -4.40
N ASP A 95 -16.13 -4.90 -4.79
CA ASP A 95 -16.90 -3.82 -5.42
C ASP A 95 -17.14 -2.64 -4.45
N GLN A 96 -17.42 -2.94 -3.18
CA GLN A 96 -17.55 -1.90 -2.16
C GLN A 96 -16.24 -1.15 -1.94
N ALA A 97 -15.11 -1.86 -1.90
CA ALA A 97 -13.79 -1.24 -1.79
C ALA A 97 -13.44 -0.38 -3.01
N VAL A 98 -13.76 -0.83 -4.23
CA VAL A 98 -13.58 -0.05 -5.46
C VAL A 98 -14.47 1.21 -5.45
N ASN A 99 -15.70 1.10 -4.95
CA ASN A 99 -16.58 2.26 -4.78
C ASN A 99 -16.03 3.27 -3.76
N LEU A 100 -15.44 2.80 -2.66
CA LEU A 100 -14.77 3.66 -1.68
C LEU A 100 -13.56 4.37 -2.29
N LEU A 101 -12.74 3.68 -3.08
CA LEU A 101 -11.64 4.28 -3.83
C LEU A 101 -12.15 5.35 -4.82
N ARG A 102 -13.28 5.11 -5.47
CA ARG A 102 -13.93 6.09 -6.36
C ARG A 102 -14.37 7.34 -5.59
N SER A 103 -14.92 7.19 -4.38
CA SER A 103 -15.26 8.33 -3.52
C SER A 103 -14.02 9.14 -3.13
N CYS A 104 -12.92 8.47 -2.77
CA CYS A 104 -11.65 9.12 -2.48
C CYS A 104 -11.12 9.90 -3.69
N ALA A 105 -11.16 9.29 -4.87
CA ALA A 105 -10.70 9.93 -6.10
C ALA A 105 -11.54 11.16 -6.47
N LYS A 106 -12.87 11.11 -6.25
CA LYS A 106 -13.76 12.27 -6.43
C LYS A 106 -13.43 13.44 -5.48
N GLU A 107 -13.13 13.17 -4.21
CA GLU A 107 -12.71 14.23 -3.28
C GLU A 107 -11.38 14.86 -3.68
N ILE A 108 -10.43 14.06 -4.19
CA ILE A 108 -9.19 14.58 -4.76
C ILE A 108 -9.51 15.48 -5.96
N GLN A 109 -10.29 15.02 -6.94
CA GLN A 109 -10.62 15.84 -8.11
C GLN A 109 -11.35 17.13 -7.76
N LYS A 110 -12.17 17.12 -6.71
CA LYS A 110 -12.94 18.29 -6.29
C LYS A 110 -12.10 19.35 -5.57
N ARG A 111 -11.12 18.93 -4.76
CA ARG A 111 -10.44 19.83 -3.80
C ARG A 111 -8.94 19.97 -4.04
N PHE A 112 -8.32 19.04 -4.77
CA PHE A 112 -6.89 19.04 -5.01
C PHE A 112 -6.57 19.79 -6.30
N ILE A 113 -5.58 20.69 -6.25
CA ILE A 113 -5.21 21.55 -7.38
C ILE A 113 -4.65 20.71 -8.54
N VAL A 114 -3.94 19.62 -8.23
CA VAL A 114 -3.41 18.69 -9.22
C VAL A 114 -4.47 17.64 -9.51
N ASN A 115 -5.21 17.82 -10.59
CA ASN A 115 -6.19 16.82 -11.01
C ASN A 115 -5.49 15.67 -11.73
N LEU A 116 -5.82 14.43 -11.35
CA LEU A 116 -5.36 13.21 -12.00
C LEU A 116 -6.56 12.54 -12.68
N ASP A 117 -6.43 12.26 -13.97
CA ASP A 117 -7.56 11.75 -14.78
C ASP A 117 -7.73 10.23 -14.70
N ARG A 118 -6.69 9.53 -14.25
CA ARG A 118 -6.64 8.06 -14.25
C ARG A 118 -5.98 7.53 -12.99
N TYR A 119 -6.65 6.60 -12.33
CA TYR A 119 -6.10 5.87 -11.19
C TYR A 119 -6.02 4.37 -11.52
N CYS A 120 -4.82 3.81 -11.44
CA CYS A 120 -4.60 2.38 -11.65
C CYS A 120 -5.04 1.58 -10.42
N VAL A 121 -5.88 0.56 -10.61
CA VAL A 121 -6.34 -0.30 -9.51
C VAL A 121 -5.78 -1.70 -9.67
N ARG A 122 -5.22 -2.23 -8.58
CA ARG A 122 -4.67 -3.59 -8.50
C ARG A 122 -5.27 -4.29 -7.28
N LEU A 123 -5.68 -5.53 -7.48
CA LEU A 123 -6.22 -6.40 -6.45
C LEU A 123 -5.20 -7.49 -6.13
N VAL A 124 -4.89 -7.66 -4.85
CA VAL A 124 -4.01 -8.73 -4.38
C VAL A 124 -4.86 -9.75 -3.64
N THR A 125 -4.85 -10.99 -4.11
CA THR A 125 -5.58 -12.11 -3.51
C THR A 125 -4.63 -13.29 -3.28
N LYS A 126 -5.16 -14.37 -2.71
CA LYS A 126 -4.44 -15.65 -2.59
C LYS A 126 -3.97 -16.21 -3.94
N ASP A 127 -4.70 -15.90 -5.02
CA ASP A 127 -4.43 -16.41 -6.36
C ASP A 127 -3.42 -15.52 -7.12
N GLY A 128 -3.00 -14.41 -6.52
CA GLY A 128 -2.01 -13.49 -7.05
C GLY A 128 -2.55 -12.07 -7.25
N ILE A 129 -1.87 -11.33 -8.13
CA ILE A 129 -2.16 -9.93 -8.43
C ILE A 129 -3.01 -9.85 -9.71
N SER A 130 -4.15 -9.19 -9.62
CA SER A 130 -5.04 -8.94 -10.76
C SER A 130 -5.17 -7.45 -11.02
N ALA A 131 -5.15 -7.06 -12.30
CA ALA A 131 -5.47 -5.70 -12.71
C ALA A 131 -6.99 -5.52 -12.81
N LEU A 132 -7.53 -4.58 -12.05
CA LEU A 132 -8.91 -4.16 -12.18
C LEU A 132 -9.00 -3.01 -13.20
N PRO A 133 -10.20 -2.73 -13.74
CA PRO A 133 -10.41 -1.55 -14.59
C PRO A 133 -9.95 -0.28 -13.86
N ASP A 134 -9.20 0.54 -14.57
CA ASP A 134 -8.73 1.81 -14.02
C ASP A 134 -9.91 2.74 -13.77
N LEU A 135 -9.80 3.56 -12.73
CA LEU A 135 -10.81 4.58 -12.46
C LEU A 135 -10.53 5.78 -13.35
N THR A 136 -11.36 5.92 -14.39
CA THR A 136 -11.37 7.04 -15.34
C THR A 136 -12.72 7.77 -15.27
N ASN A 137 -12.80 8.96 -15.87
CA ASN A 137 -14.04 9.78 -15.95
C ASN A 137 -14.64 10.11 -14.57
N LEU A 138 -13.80 10.57 -13.65
CA LEU A 138 -14.20 10.99 -12.32
C LEU A 138 -14.75 12.43 -12.29
N SER A 139 -14.81 13.08 -13.46
CA SER A 139 -15.18 14.48 -13.64
C SER A 139 -16.48 14.79 -12.88
N VAL A 140 -16.36 15.67 -11.90
CA VAL A 140 -17.49 16.28 -11.23
C VAL A 140 -18.19 17.13 -12.30
N VAL A 141 -19.37 16.68 -12.76
CA VAL A 141 -20.26 17.54 -13.55
C VAL A 141 -20.53 18.75 -12.67
N THR A 142 -19.99 19.89 -13.10
CA THR A 142 -20.13 21.18 -12.40
C THR A 142 -21.56 21.67 -12.55
#